data_AF-A0A7K4XPA4-F1
#
_entry.id   AF-A0A7K4XPA4-F1
#
_cell.length_a   1.000
_cell.length_b   1.000
_cell.length_c   1.000
_cell.angle_alpha   90.00
_cell.angle_beta   90.00
_cell.angle_gamma   90.00
#
_symmetry.space_group_name_H-M   'P 1'
#
loop_
_entity.id
_entity.type
_entity.pdbx_description
1 polymer ?
#
loop_
_entity_poly.entity_id
_entity_poly.type
_entity_poly.pdbx_seq_one_letter_code
_entity_poly.pdbx_strand_id
1 'polypeptide(L)'
;FAFLFTVTVNALEGKDCKESVRLIAESANLSEEQLAFLIAGMYTLLREALRLPLSTFKQEVSSGSTWNRDKVKAVIPEDFIVDFSSVVFGNRRPTSEGTALVQRSRLPSIQDFRWRVDVAISTSSLARALQPSILMMMKLSDGTAHRFEV
;
A
#
# COMPACT_ATOMS: atom_id res chain seq x y z
N PHE A 1 -4.80 1.48 25.98
CA PHE A 1 -5.01 1.39 24.53
C PHE A 1 -4.48 2.59 23.74
N ALA A 2 -4.67 3.86 24.14
CA ALA A 2 -4.10 5.03 23.43
C ALA A 2 -2.56 4.99 23.25
N PHE A 3 -1.84 4.43 24.25
CA PHE A 3 -0.39 4.26 24.18
C PHE A 3 0.05 3.24 23.11
N LEU A 4 -0.74 2.19 22.90
CA LEU A 4 -0.53 1.15 21.88
C LEU A 4 -0.71 1.71 20.47
N PHE A 5 -1.70 2.61 20.28
CA PHE A 5 -1.86 3.35 19.02
C PHE A 5 -0.65 4.24 18.73
N THR A 6 -0.22 5.02 19.74
CA THR A 6 0.92 5.93 19.61
C THR A 6 2.19 5.19 19.21
N VAL A 7 2.45 4.03 19.82
CA VAL A 7 3.57 3.15 19.45
C VAL A 7 3.46 2.67 18.01
N THR A 8 2.27 2.30 17.57
CA THR A 8 2.04 1.81 16.20
C THR A 8 2.25 2.92 15.16
N VAL A 9 1.79 4.13 15.46
CA VAL A 9 2.00 5.31 14.60
C VAL A 9 3.49 5.68 14.55
N ASN A 10 4.19 5.66 15.70
CA ASN A 10 5.63 5.90 15.73
C ASN A 10 6.41 4.85 14.93
N ALA A 11 6.02 3.58 15.01
CA ALA A 11 6.60 2.51 14.21
C ALA A 11 6.34 2.69 12.70
N LEU A 12 5.15 3.17 12.33
CA LEU A 12 4.79 3.53 10.95
C LEU A 12 5.59 4.73 10.42
N GLU A 13 5.88 5.69 11.29
CA GLU A 13 6.79 6.82 11.03
C GLU A 13 8.28 6.41 11.09
N GLY A 14 8.60 5.12 11.34
CA GLY A 14 9.96 4.59 11.33
C GLY A 14 10.80 4.92 12.57
N LYS A 15 10.18 5.35 13.68
CA LYS A 15 10.86 5.65 14.94
C LYS A 15 11.13 4.38 15.75
N ASP A 16 12.17 4.39 16.58
CA ASP A 16 12.43 3.29 17.52
C ASP A 16 11.37 3.28 18.62
N CYS A 17 10.72 2.12 18.78
CA CYS A 17 9.60 1.92 19.68
C CYS A 17 9.87 0.86 20.75
N LYS A 18 11.09 0.28 20.80
CA LYS A 18 11.42 -0.86 21.69
C LYS A 18 11.13 -0.57 23.16
N GLU A 19 11.51 0.60 23.65
CA GLU A 19 11.31 0.99 25.04
C GLU A 19 9.82 1.22 25.34
N SER A 20 9.10 1.88 24.43
CA SER A 20 7.66 2.08 24.58
C SER A 20 6.87 0.77 24.56
N VAL A 21 7.30 -0.23 23.77
CA VAL A 21 6.68 -1.57 23.77
C VAL A 21 6.91 -2.28 25.10
N ARG A 22 8.11 -2.19 25.69
CA ARG A 22 8.41 -2.77 27.02
C ARG A 22 7.53 -2.15 28.11
N LEU A 23 7.41 -0.83 28.13
CA LEU A 23 6.54 -0.13 29.08
C LEU A 23 5.06 -0.52 28.95
N ILE A 24 4.59 -0.82 27.74
CA ILE A 24 3.22 -1.32 27.53
C ILE A 24 3.08 -2.75 28.05
N ALA A 25 4.04 -3.63 27.78
CA ALA A 25 4.01 -5.00 28.27
C ALA A 25 3.92 -5.04 29.80
N GLU A 26 4.72 -4.20 30.47
CA GLU A 26 4.75 -4.08 31.93
C GLU A 26 3.46 -3.46 32.50
N SER A 27 2.93 -2.41 31.87
CA SER A 27 1.73 -1.71 32.38
C SER A 27 0.41 -2.42 32.10
N ALA A 28 0.32 -3.19 31.00
CA ALA A 28 -0.91 -3.86 30.60
C ALA A 28 -1.01 -5.32 31.07
N ASN A 29 0.06 -5.86 31.69
CA ASN A 29 0.17 -7.27 32.09
C ASN A 29 -0.21 -8.25 30.96
N LEU A 30 0.17 -7.90 29.73
CA LEU A 30 -0.09 -8.69 28.53
C LEU A 30 1.13 -9.54 28.21
N SER A 31 0.91 -10.75 27.66
CA SER A 31 2.00 -11.53 27.10
C SER A 31 2.61 -10.81 25.88
N GLU A 32 3.91 -11.00 25.67
CA GLU A 32 4.63 -10.41 24.53
C GLU A 32 4.00 -10.82 23.19
N GLU A 33 3.50 -12.06 23.09
CA GLU A 33 2.80 -12.56 21.89
C GLU A 33 1.51 -11.79 21.62
N GLN A 34 0.66 -11.60 22.63
CA GLN A 34 -0.59 -10.84 22.48
C GLN A 34 -0.33 -9.39 22.10
N LEU A 35 0.70 -8.78 22.69
CA LEU A 35 1.12 -7.42 22.35
C LEU A 35 1.62 -7.33 20.90
N ALA A 36 2.42 -8.31 20.46
CA ALA A 36 2.89 -8.40 19.08
C ALA A 36 1.73 -8.54 18.09
N PHE A 37 0.74 -9.39 18.37
CA PHE A 37 -0.45 -9.54 17.53
C PHE A 37 -1.25 -8.23 17.42
N LEU A 38 -1.44 -7.53 18.54
CA LEU A 38 -2.17 -6.26 18.55
C LEU A 38 -1.44 -5.17 17.75
N ILE A 39 -0.12 -5.02 17.95
CA ILE A 39 0.69 -4.04 17.22
C ILE A 39 0.72 -4.38 15.73
N ALA A 40 0.95 -5.65 15.37
CA ALA A 40 0.99 -6.08 13.97
C ALA A 40 -0.37 -5.89 13.27
N GLY A 41 -1.47 -6.21 13.96
CA GLY A 41 -2.83 -6.03 13.46
C GLY A 41 -3.13 -4.56 13.14
N MET A 42 -2.88 -3.67 14.10
CA MET A 42 -3.09 -2.23 13.88
C MET A 42 -2.13 -1.62 12.86
N TYR A 43 -0.86 -2.04 12.87
CA TYR A 43 0.13 -1.58 11.89
C TYR A 43 -0.32 -1.94 10.47
N THR A 44 -0.81 -3.16 10.27
CA THR A 44 -1.32 -3.63 8.97
C THR A 44 -2.55 -2.84 8.56
N LEU A 45 -3.52 -2.64 9.47
CA LEU A 45 -4.72 -1.85 9.19
C LEU A 45 -4.40 -0.41 8.78
N LEU A 46 -3.52 0.26 9.52
CA LEU A 46 -3.08 1.63 9.19
C LEU A 46 -2.33 1.66 7.85
N ARG A 47 -1.44 0.71 7.62
CA ARG A 47 -0.65 0.62 6.38
C ARG A 47 -1.52 0.41 5.16
N GLU A 48 -2.53 -0.46 5.23
CA GLU A 48 -3.46 -0.67 4.11
C GLU A 48 -4.37 0.55 3.90
N ALA A 49 -4.80 1.22 4.98
CA ALA A 49 -5.58 2.46 4.86
C ALA A 49 -4.78 3.58 4.16
N LEU A 50 -3.48 3.71 4.45
CA LEU A 50 -2.61 4.67 3.79
C LEU A 50 -2.33 4.34 2.31
N ARG A 51 -2.38 3.06 1.92
CA ARG A 51 -2.19 2.66 0.51
C ARG A 51 -3.34 3.07 -0.39
N LEU A 52 -4.53 3.24 0.17
CA LEU A 52 -5.71 3.64 -0.59
C LEU A 52 -5.68 5.14 -0.88
N PRO A 53 -5.94 5.58 -2.13
CA PRO A 53 -6.10 6.99 -2.45
C PRO A 53 -7.14 7.64 -1.55
N LEU A 54 -6.90 8.90 -1.16
CA LEU A 54 -7.87 9.70 -0.40
C LEU A 54 -9.24 9.77 -1.09
N SER A 55 -9.28 9.72 -2.43
CA SER A 55 -10.51 9.68 -3.24
C SER A 55 -11.31 8.39 -3.09
N THR A 56 -10.67 7.28 -2.69
CA THR A 56 -11.37 6.01 -2.38
C THR A 56 -12.16 6.14 -1.08
N PHE A 57 -11.71 7.00 -0.17
CA PHE A 57 -12.45 7.35 1.02
C PHE A 57 -13.41 8.51 0.69
N LYS A 58 -14.71 8.23 0.65
CA LYS A 58 -15.70 9.32 0.68
C LYS A 58 -15.52 10.07 2.00
N GLN A 59 -14.83 11.19 1.95
CA GLN A 59 -14.66 12.09 3.08
C GLN A 59 -15.97 12.86 3.29
N GLU A 60 -17.01 12.18 3.78
CA GLU A 60 -18.09 12.84 4.52
C GLU A 60 -17.62 13.11 5.96
N VAL A 61 -16.41 13.65 6.10
CA VAL A 61 -15.72 13.93 7.37
C VAL A 61 -15.53 15.44 7.49
N SER A 62 -16.60 16.18 7.25
CA SER A 62 -16.80 17.51 7.83
C SER A 62 -18.11 17.39 8.59
N SER A 63 -18.02 17.33 9.92
CA SER A 63 -19.12 17.10 10.88
C SER A 63 -19.43 15.63 11.23
N GLY A 64 -18.61 15.05 12.11
CA GLY A 64 -19.08 14.12 13.15
C GLY A 64 -19.80 12.82 12.75
N SER A 65 -19.77 12.37 11.49
CA SER A 65 -20.45 11.13 11.14
C SER A 65 -19.84 10.39 9.95
N THR A 66 -19.39 9.16 10.23
CA THR A 66 -19.60 8.02 9.35
C THR A 66 -18.62 7.83 8.19
N TRP A 67 -17.38 7.46 8.53
CA TRP A 67 -16.69 6.42 7.75
C TRP A 67 -17.59 5.18 7.76
N ASN A 68 -18.38 4.95 6.70
CA ASN A 68 -19.36 3.85 6.53
C ASN A 68 -19.64 3.04 7.82
N ARG A 69 -20.54 3.59 8.65
CA ARG A 69 -20.80 3.18 10.04
C ARG A 69 -21.05 1.69 10.15
N ASP A 70 -21.57 1.06 9.10
CA ASP A 70 -22.02 -0.32 9.16
C ASP A 70 -20.91 -1.34 8.92
N LYS A 71 -19.77 -0.97 8.32
CA LYS A 71 -18.65 -1.92 8.07
C LYS A 71 -17.45 -1.73 9.00
N VAL A 72 -17.26 -0.54 9.55
CA VAL A 72 -16.08 -0.23 10.39
C VAL A 72 -16.39 -0.24 11.88
N LYS A 73 -17.64 0.01 12.28
CA LYS A 73 -18.08 -0.26 13.67
C LYS A 73 -17.96 -1.73 14.06
N ALA A 74 -18.01 -2.65 13.09
CA ALA A 74 -17.89 -4.09 13.37
C ALA A 74 -16.46 -4.52 13.74
N VAL A 75 -15.44 -3.70 13.47
CA VAL A 75 -14.02 -4.09 13.59
C VAL A 75 -13.23 -3.16 14.51
N ILE A 76 -13.62 -1.88 14.63
CA ILE A 76 -12.82 -0.87 15.35
C ILE A 76 -13.68 -0.21 16.44
N PRO A 77 -13.23 -0.22 17.72
CA PRO A 77 -13.90 0.48 18.81
C PRO A 77 -14.08 1.98 18.54
N GLU A 78 -15.21 2.58 18.95
CA GLU A 78 -15.54 3.98 18.64
C GLU A 78 -14.48 4.98 19.13
N ASP A 79 -13.87 4.71 20.29
CA ASP A 79 -12.80 5.52 20.87
C ASP A 79 -11.57 5.63 19.97
N PHE A 80 -11.39 4.68 19.05
CA PHE A 80 -10.22 4.57 18.18
C PHE A 80 -10.45 5.21 16.81
N ILE A 81 -11.70 5.46 16.42
CA ILE A 81 -12.05 5.98 15.10
C ILE A 81 -11.46 7.38 14.89
N VAL A 82 -11.52 8.23 15.93
CA VAL A 82 -11.00 9.60 15.87
C VAL A 82 -9.50 9.61 15.65
N ASP A 83 -8.76 8.90 16.50
CA ASP A 83 -7.31 8.77 16.40
C ASP A 83 -6.87 8.16 15.06
N PHE A 84 -7.54 7.10 14.61
CA PHE A 84 -7.29 6.47 13.31
C PHE A 84 -7.52 7.45 12.14
N SER A 85 -8.65 8.16 12.16
CA SER A 85 -8.99 9.15 11.13
C SER A 85 -7.97 10.29 11.07
N SER A 86 -7.42 10.71 12.22
CA SER A 86 -6.40 11.76 12.28
C SER A 86 -5.08 11.34 11.60
N VAL A 87 -4.75 10.05 11.61
CA VAL A 87 -3.54 9.52 10.96
C VAL A 87 -3.77 9.28 9.48
N VAL A 88 -4.95 8.76 9.10
CA VAL A 88 -5.28 8.43 7.70
C VAL A 88 -5.65 9.66 6.86
N PHE A 89 -6.27 10.67 7.45
CA PHE A 89 -6.72 11.89 6.75
C PHE A 89 -6.02 13.18 7.21
N GLY A 90 -5.36 13.18 8.36
CA GLY A 90 -4.74 14.38 8.90
C GLY A 90 -3.32 14.60 8.41
N ASN A 91 -2.68 15.61 9.02
CA ASN A 91 -1.35 16.11 8.63
C ASN A 91 -0.19 15.11 8.80
N ARG A 92 -0.43 13.94 9.41
CA ARG A 92 0.57 12.89 9.63
C ARG A 92 0.68 11.90 8.47
N ARG A 93 -0.29 11.90 7.55
CA ARG A 93 -0.32 11.07 6.35
C ARG A 93 0.93 11.22 5.46
N PRO A 94 1.42 12.43 5.10
CA PRO A 94 2.57 12.55 4.20
C PRO A 94 3.86 11.96 4.78
N THR A 95 4.08 12.09 6.08
CA THR A 95 5.25 11.51 6.77
C THR A 95 5.18 9.98 6.76
N SER A 96 4.01 9.41 7.08
CA SER A 96 3.81 7.96 7.14
C SER A 96 3.74 7.31 5.76
N GLU A 97 3.21 7.98 4.74
CA GLU A 97 3.30 7.55 3.34
C GLU A 97 4.74 7.60 2.84
N GLY A 98 5.49 8.65 3.17
CA GLY A 98 6.89 8.80 2.79
C GLY A 98 7.77 7.66 3.32
N THR A 99 7.65 7.32 4.61
CA THR A 99 8.36 6.19 5.22
C THR A 99 7.90 4.86 4.63
N ALA A 100 6.59 4.67 4.44
CA ALA A 100 6.05 3.47 3.80
C ALA A 100 6.51 3.31 2.34
N LEU A 101 6.77 4.40 1.63
CA LEU A 101 7.31 4.41 0.27
C LEU A 101 8.77 3.97 0.24
N VAL A 102 9.57 4.47 1.18
CA VAL A 102 11.01 4.16 1.33
C VAL A 102 11.22 2.72 1.79
N GLN A 103 10.40 2.24 2.72
CA GLN A 103 10.46 0.86 3.22
C GLN A 103 9.77 -0.16 2.30
N ARG A 104 9.15 0.28 1.19
CA ARG A 104 8.48 -0.65 0.27
C ARG A 104 9.54 -1.38 -0.55
N SER A 105 9.58 -2.70 -0.45
CA SER A 105 10.21 -3.54 -1.45
C SER A 105 9.50 -3.30 -2.78
N ARG A 106 10.13 -2.54 -3.68
CA ARG A 106 9.55 -2.20 -4.99
C ARG A 106 10.02 -3.22 -6.01
N LEU A 107 9.08 -3.71 -6.81
CA LEU A 107 9.43 -4.39 -8.05
C LEU A 107 10.01 -3.36 -9.03
N PRO A 108 10.91 -3.77 -9.93
CA PRO A 108 11.37 -2.90 -11.01
C PRO A 108 10.19 -2.33 -11.79
N SER A 109 10.17 -1.02 -11.99
CA SER A 109 9.15 -0.33 -12.77
C SER A 109 9.57 -0.25 -14.23
N ILE A 110 8.62 -0.21 -15.15
CA ILE A 110 8.90 0.00 -16.58
C ILE A 110 9.39 1.44 -16.79
N GLN A 111 10.60 1.60 -17.34
CA GLN A 111 11.19 2.88 -17.71
C GLN A 111 10.94 3.24 -19.17
N ASP A 112 11.06 2.25 -20.08
CA ASP A 112 10.83 2.44 -21.51
C ASP A 112 10.09 1.22 -22.06
N PHE A 113 9.14 1.47 -22.95
CA PHE A 113 8.39 0.43 -23.63
C PHE A 113 8.16 0.83 -25.08
N ARG A 114 8.78 0.10 -26.00
CA ARG A 114 8.68 0.33 -27.45
C ARG A 114 8.16 -0.93 -28.12
N TRP A 115 7.22 -0.79 -29.03
CA TRP A 115 6.69 -1.90 -29.79
C TRP A 115 6.50 -1.51 -31.25
N ARG A 116 6.55 -2.50 -32.13
CA ARG A 116 6.23 -2.35 -33.55
C ARG A 116 5.48 -3.58 -34.04
N VAL A 117 4.70 -3.40 -35.09
CA VAL A 117 4.03 -4.49 -35.80
C VAL A 117 4.70 -4.62 -37.15
N ASP A 118 5.30 -5.78 -37.39
CA ASP A 118 5.81 -6.18 -38.69
C ASP A 118 4.74 -7.04 -39.37
N VAL A 119 4.48 -6.84 -40.66
CA VAL A 119 3.52 -7.66 -41.43
C VAL A 119 4.25 -8.29 -42.59
N ALA A 120 4.41 -9.62 -42.55
CA ALA A 120 4.93 -10.37 -43.67
C ALA A 120 3.82 -10.59 -44.71
N ILE A 121 4.10 -10.23 -45.96
CA ILE A 121 3.17 -10.34 -47.08
C ILE A 121 3.62 -11.49 -47.99
N SER A 122 2.83 -12.56 -48.04
CA SER A 122 3.03 -13.67 -48.97
C SER A 122 2.03 -13.60 -50.12
N THR A 123 2.50 -13.33 -51.34
CA THR A 123 1.68 -13.14 -52.56
C THR A 123 1.68 -14.36 -53.49
N SER A 124 1.69 -15.59 -52.95
CA SER A 124 1.55 -16.80 -53.77
C SER A 124 0.09 -17.02 -54.21
N SER A 125 -0.12 -17.58 -55.40
CA SER A 125 -1.43 -17.80 -56.02
C SER A 125 -2.39 -18.67 -55.19
N LEU A 126 -1.88 -19.45 -54.24
CA LEU A 126 -2.63 -20.43 -53.47
C LEU A 126 -3.01 -19.96 -52.05
N ALA A 127 -2.34 -18.94 -51.51
CA ALA A 127 -2.65 -18.37 -50.21
C ALA A 127 -2.12 -16.93 -50.12
N ARG A 128 -3.05 -15.97 -50.09
CA ARG A 128 -2.73 -14.59 -49.67
C ARG A 128 -2.86 -14.55 -48.15
N ALA A 129 -1.73 -14.56 -47.45
CA ALA A 129 -1.70 -14.44 -46.01
C ALA A 129 -0.90 -13.20 -45.62
N LEU A 130 -1.51 -12.35 -44.80
CA LEU A 130 -0.80 -11.35 -44.00
C LEU A 130 -0.46 -12.02 -42.68
N GLN A 131 0.82 -12.17 -42.39
CA GLN A 131 1.27 -12.68 -41.10
C GLN A 131 1.79 -11.50 -40.27
N PRO A 132 0.97 -10.94 -39.36
CA PRO A 132 1.44 -9.93 -38.42
C PRO A 132 2.32 -10.57 -37.34
N SER A 133 3.34 -9.85 -36.91
CA SER A 133 4.17 -10.16 -35.74
C SER A 133 4.42 -8.89 -34.95
N ILE A 134 4.30 -8.96 -33.63
CA ILE A 134 4.50 -7.82 -32.74
C ILE A 134 5.83 -7.99 -32.01
N LEU A 135 6.77 -7.08 -32.28
CA LEU A 135 8.03 -7.02 -31.56
C LEU A 135 7.92 -5.96 -30.45
N MET A 136 8.16 -6.38 -29.20
CA MET A 136 8.15 -5.51 -28.03
C MET A 136 9.52 -5.46 -27.37
N MET A 137 9.92 -4.28 -26.91
CA MET A 137 11.13 -4.03 -26.13
C MET A 137 10.76 -3.26 -24.86
N MET A 138 11.15 -3.79 -23.71
CA MET A 138 10.87 -3.23 -22.39
C MET A 138 12.18 -2.99 -21.65
N LYS A 139 12.34 -1.83 -21.02
CA LYS A 139 13.45 -1.52 -20.10
C LYS A 139 12.89 -1.29 -18.70
N LEU A 140 13.45 -1.97 -17.72
CA LEU A 140 13.05 -1.88 -16.32
C LEU A 140 13.98 -0.95 -15.53
N SER A 141 13.55 -0.53 -14.34
CA SER A 141 14.29 0.41 -13.48
C SER A 141 15.52 -0.17 -12.82
N ASP A 142 15.65 -1.50 -12.79
CA ASP A 142 16.85 -2.22 -12.37
C ASP A 142 17.92 -2.29 -13.49
N GLY A 143 17.66 -1.69 -14.65
CA GLY A 143 18.54 -1.69 -15.80
C GLY A 143 18.39 -2.90 -16.72
N THR A 144 17.54 -3.87 -16.38
CA THR A 144 17.28 -5.02 -17.25
C THR A 144 16.44 -4.61 -18.46
N ALA A 145 16.69 -5.29 -19.59
CA ALA A 145 15.96 -5.09 -20.83
C ALA A 145 15.43 -6.43 -21.34
N HIS A 146 14.16 -6.46 -21.73
CA HIS A 146 13.47 -7.64 -22.24
C HIS A 146 12.95 -7.39 -23.65
N ARG A 147 13.00 -8.44 -24.47
CA ARG A 147 12.47 -8.46 -25.84
C ARG A 147 11.46 -9.60 -25.95
N PHE A 148 10.29 -9.29 -26.49
CA PHE A 148 9.20 -10.25 -26.70
C PHE A 148 8.72 -10.20 -28.15
N GLU A 149 8.31 -11.34 -28.69
CA GLU A 149 7.76 -11.46 -30.04
C GLU A 149 6.51 -12.34 -29.98
N VAL A 150 5.40 -11.86 -30.55
CA VAL A 150 4.07 -12.49 -30.54
C VAL A 150 3.46 -12.46 -31.93
#